data_AF-L1PD29-F1
#
_entry.id   AF-L1PD29-F1
#
_cell.length_a   1.000
_cell.length_b   1.000
_cell.length_c   1.000
_cell.angle_alpha   90.00
_cell.angle_beta   90.00
_cell.angle_gamma   90.00
#
_symmetry.space_group_name_H-M   'P 1'
#
loop_
_entity.id
_entity.type
_entity.pdbx_description
1 polymer ?
#
loop_
_entity_poly.entity_id
_entity_poly.type
_entity_poly.pdbx_seq_one_letter_code
_entity_poly.pdbx_strand_id
1 'polypeptide(L)' 'MKALNKQQEIQVYYEWCYNNYEVRTQLELKGRGIKKSEYTEGIYFVTPKALEKLEEKYICARYDVHSLNN' A
#
# COMPACT_ATOMS: atom_id res chain seq x y z
N MET A 1 16.96 -10.30 27.93
CA MET A 1 17.11 -9.51 26.70
C MET A 1 15.73 -9.39 26.08
N LYS A 2 15.07 -8.22 26.19
CA LYS A 2 13.77 -8.02 25.56
C LYS A 2 14.02 -7.86 24.06
N ALA A 3 13.59 -8.84 23.27
CA ALA A 3 13.56 -8.72 21.82
C ALA A 3 12.79 -7.45 21.50
N LEU A 4 13.48 -6.45 20.97
CA LEU A 4 12.89 -5.25 20.44
C LEU A 4 12.11 -5.72 19.21
N ASN A 5 10.84 -6.12 19.40
CA ASN A 5 9.87 -6.23 18.33
C ASN A 5 9.71 -4.82 17.76
N LYS A 6 10.67 -4.38 16.95
CA LYS A 6 10.43 -3.34 15.95
C LYS A 6 9.41 -3.97 15.02
N GLN A 7 8.13 -3.84 15.36
CA GLN A 7 7.06 -3.97 14.40
C GLN A 7 7.52 -3.12 13.22
N GLN A 8 7.91 -3.77 12.12
CA GLN A 8 8.28 -3.07 10.92
C GLN A 8 7.06 -2.24 10.54
N GLU A 9 7.19 -0.92 10.66
CA GLU A 9 6.08 -0.01 10.39
C GLU A 9 5.61 -0.23 8.96
N ILE A 10 4.31 -0.41 8.79
CA ILE A 10 3.72 -0.67 7.48
C ILE A 10 3.90 0.61 6.66
N GLN A 11 4.59 0.48 5.53
CA GLN A 11 4.91 1.59 4.64
C GLN A 11 3.85 1.77 3.55
N VAL A 12 3.18 0.69 3.17
CA VAL A 12 2.23 0.65 2.08
C VAL A 12 1.00 -0.13 2.52
N TYR A 13 -0.14 0.53 2.52
CA TYR A 13 -1.44 -0.13 2.67
C TYR A 13 -2.06 -0.37 1.31
N TYR A 14 -2.71 -1.51 1.09
CA TYR A 14 -3.37 -1.77 -0.19
C TYR A 14 -4.72 -2.49 -0.05
N GLU A 15 -5.63 -2.23 -0.99
CA GLU A 15 -6.93 -2.88 -1.11
C GLU A 15 -7.28 -3.12 -2.59
N TRP A 16 -7.99 -4.20 -2.90
CA TRP A 16 -8.44 -4.48 -4.27
C TRP A 16 -9.63 -3.59 -4.65
N CYS A 17 -9.49 -2.84 -5.74
CA CYS A 17 -10.44 -1.83 -6.20
C CYS A 17 -10.53 -1.83 -7.74
N TYR A 18 -11.70 -2.16 -8.28
CA TYR A 18 -12.02 -2.12 -9.73
C TYR A 18 -10.91 -2.65 -10.65
N ASN A 19 -10.53 -3.92 -10.48
CA ASN A 19 -9.48 -4.64 -11.25
C ASN A 19 -8.03 -4.19 -11.02
N ASN A 20 -7.80 -3.25 -10.12
CA ASN A 20 -6.48 -2.82 -9.67
C ASN A 20 -6.42 -2.82 -8.15
N TYR A 21 -5.29 -2.43 -7.58
CA TYR A 21 -5.15 -2.16 -6.16
C TYR A 21 -5.17 -0.65 -5.92
N GLU A 22 -5.97 -0.19 -4.97
CA GLU A 22 -5.75 1.10 -4.32
C GLU A 22 -4.63 0.92 -3.31
N VAL A 23 -3.59 1.76 -3.39
CA VAL A 23 -2.48 1.82 -2.45
C VAL A 23 -2.50 3.15 -1.73
N ARG A 24 -2.36 3.12 -0.41
CA ARG A 24 -2.20 4.27 0.46
C ARG A 24 -0.80 4.26 1.06
N THR A 25 -0.05 5.34 0.83
CA THR A 25 1.30 5.50 1.36
C THR A 25 1.69 6.96 1.40
N GLN A 26 2.62 7.30 2.30
CA GLN A 26 3.28 8.61 2.32
C GLN A 26 4.50 8.64 1.38
N LEU A 27 4.90 7.50 0.84
CA LEU A 27 6.02 7.40 -0.10
C LEU A 27 5.60 7.87 -1.49
N GLU A 28 6.49 8.57 -2.18
CA GLU A 28 6.26 8.92 -3.58
C GLU A 28 6.49 7.70 -4.47
N LEU A 29 5.41 7.07 -4.93
CA LEU A 29 5.48 5.94 -5.85
C LEU A 29 5.48 6.41 -7.31
N LYS A 30 6.42 5.88 -8.10
CA LYS A 30 6.54 6.12 -9.55
C LYS A 30 6.93 4.83 -10.25
N GLY A 31 6.37 4.58 -11.44
CA GLY A 31 6.74 3.43 -12.26
C GLY A 31 5.61 2.97 -13.18
N ARG A 32 5.93 2.00 -14.04
CA ARG A 32 4.93 1.40 -14.95
C ARG A 32 3.89 0.63 -14.14
N GLY A 33 2.62 0.95 -14.36
CA GLY A 33 1.50 0.33 -13.65
C GLY A 33 1.18 0.96 -12.31
N ILE A 34 1.73 2.15 -12.00
CA ILE A 34 1.39 2.98 -10.84
C ILE A 34 0.80 4.30 -11.36
N LYS A 35 -0.43 4.62 -10.97
CA LYS A 35 -1.09 5.91 -11.28
C LYS A 35 -1.40 6.63 -9.96
N LYS A 36 -0.90 7.85 -9.76
CA LYS A 36 -1.29 8.68 -8.61
C LYS A 36 -2.76 9.09 -8.76
N SER A 37 -3.53 9.04 -7.67
CA SER A 37 -4.89 9.56 -7.64
C SER A 37 -4.88 11.07 -7.86
N GLU A 38 -5.83 11.55 -8.66
CA GLU A 38 -6.00 12.98 -8.96
C GLU A 38 -6.82 13.68 -7.86
N TYR A 39 -7.52 12.91 -7.02
CA TYR A 39 -8.47 13.42 -6.02
C TYR A 39 -7.94 13.36 -4.59
N THR A 40 -7.06 12.40 -4.30
CA THR A 40 -6.60 12.13 -2.94
C THR A 40 -5.10 11.96 -2.90
N GLU A 41 -4.42 12.81 -2.14
CA GLU A 41 -2.99 12.69 -1.93
C GLU A 41 -2.65 11.41 -1.15
N GLY A 42 -1.50 10.81 -1.45
CA GLY A 42 -1.06 9.56 -0.84
C GLY A 42 -1.79 8.32 -1.36
N ILE A 43 -2.75 8.47 -2.29
CA ILE A 43 -3.42 7.35 -2.96
C ILE A 43 -2.85 7.11 -4.35
N TYR A 44 -2.60 5.84 -4.65
CA TYR A 44 -2.14 5.35 -5.95
C TYR A 44 -3.00 4.18 -6.40
N PHE A 45 -3.25 4.06 -7.70
CA PHE A 45 -3.83 2.88 -8.31
C PHE A 45 -2.71 2.06 -8.95
N VAL A 46 -2.59 0.81 -8.53
CA VAL A 46 -1.51 -0.11 -8.92
C VAL A 46 -2.05 -1.36 -9.56
N THR A 47 -1.44 -1.78 -10.66
CA THR A 47 -1.74 -3.08 -11.25
C THR A 47 -1.22 -4.22 -10.34
N PRO A 48 -1.76 -5.45 -10.44
CA PRO A 48 -1.28 -6.58 -9.66
C PRO A 48 0.24 -6.78 -9.73
N LYS A 49 0.80 -6.71 -10.95
CA LYS A 49 2.23 -6.86 -11.20
C LYS A 49 3.09 -5.73 -10.60
N ALA A 50 2.52 -4.54 -10.45
CA ALA A 50 3.20 -3.43 -9.80
C ALA A 50 3.15 -3.56 -8.27
N LEU A 51 2.05 -4.09 -7.72
CA LEU A 51 1.94 -4.39 -6.29
C LEU A 51 2.96 -5.45 -5.86
N GLU A 52 3.13 -6.54 -6.61
CA GLU A 52 4.13 -7.57 -6.30
C GLU A 52 5.53 -6.97 -6.08
N LYS A 53 5.92 -6.00 -6.92
CA LYS A 53 7.19 -5.28 -6.80
C LYS A 53 7.24 -4.34 -5.60
N LEU A 54 6.11 -3.79 -5.18
CA LEU A 54 6.03 -2.98 -3.97
C LEU A 54 6.20 -3.86 -2.73
N GLU A 55 5.60 -5.06 -2.71
CA GLU A 55 5.74 -6.05 -1.63
C GLU A 55 7.19 -6.58 -1.50
N GLU A 56 7.94 -6.66 -2.60
CA GLU A 56 9.37 -6.99 -2.55
C GLU A 56 10.23 -5.88 -1.94
N LYS A 57 9.82 -4.62 -2.07
CA LYS A 57 10.64 -3.45 -1.72
C LYS A 57 10.25 -2.82 -0.37
N TYR A 58 8.98 -2.91 0.00
CA TYR A 58 8.42 -2.23 1.15
C TYR A 58 7.63 -3.19 2.03
N ILE A 59 7.40 -2.77 3.26
CA ILE A 59 6.54 -3.50 4.19
C ILE A 59 5.10 -3.13 3.86
N CYS A 60 4.45 -4.00 3.10
CA CYS A 60 3.08 -3.84 2.66
C CYS A 60 2.11 -4.56 3.59
N ALA A 61 0.92 -3.99 3.80
CA ALA A 61 -0.18 -4.68 4.45
C ALA A 61 -1.47 -4.44 3.68
N ARG A 62 -2.28 -5.49 3.58
CA ARG A 62 -3.65 -5.33 3.12
C ARG A 62 -4.43 -4.52 4.15
N TYR A 63 -5.08 -3.46 3.69
CA TYR A 63 -6.00 -2.68 4.52
C TYR A 63 -7.41 -3.13 4.24
N ASP A 64 -8.10 -3.59 5.26
CA ASP A 64 -9.50 -3.98 5.16
C ASP A 64 -10.34 -2.78 5.61
N VAL A 65 -10.96 -2.07 4.66
CA VAL A 65 -11.79 -0.88 4.95
C VAL A 65 -12.93 -1.20 5.94
N HIS A 66 -13.31 -2.47 6.11
CA HIS A 66 -14.32 -2.87 7.09
C HIS A 66 -13.82 -2.97 8.53
N SER A 67 -12.51 -2.87 8.79
CA SER A 67 -11.94 -2.97 10.15
C SER A 67 -11.87 -1.65 10.93
N LEU A 68 -12.27 -0.52 10.33
CA LEU A 68 -12.30 0.80 11.00
C LEU A 68 -13.61 1.16 11.70
N ASN A 69 -14.68 0.40 11.49
CA ASN A 69 -16.01 0.69 12.03
C ASN A 69 -16.30 -0.11 13.31
N ASN A 70 -15.40 -0.08 14.30
CA ASN A 70 -15.65 -0.67 15.62
C ASN A 70 -15.48 0.37 16.72
#